data_AF-C0D298-F1
#
_entry.id   AF-C0D298-F1
#
_cell.length_a   1.000
_cell.length_b   1.000
_cell.length_c   1.000
_cell.angle_alpha   90.00
_cell.angle_beta   90.00
_cell.angle_gamma   90.00
#
_symmetry.space_group_name_H-M   'P 1'
#
loop_
_entity.id
_entity.type
_entity.pdbx_description
1 polymer ?
#
loop_
_entity_poly.entity_id
_entity_poly.type
_entity_poly.pdbx_seq_one_letter_code
_entity_poly.pdbx_strand_id
1 'polypeptide(L)' 'MGVLANGDLRHKRILAHQALRQLQQSRNMEKWEVYIWLQAKLGLNEHQAHIGQFSDWMCDEVIRLCKQASGPPADMKAAA' A
#
# COMPACT_ATOMS: atom_id res chain seq x y z
N MET A 1 17.77 24.42 -10.03
CA MET A 1 17.73 23.44 -8.93
C MET A 1 17.12 22.15 -9.47
N GLY A 2 17.95 21.16 -9.83
CA GLY A 2 17.46 19.84 -10.21
C GLY A 2 17.24 19.02 -8.94
N VAL A 3 15.98 18.80 -8.56
CA VAL A 3 15.64 18.11 -7.32
C VAL A 3 16.03 16.65 -7.43
N LEU A 4 16.60 16.12 -6.34
CA LEU A 4 16.90 14.72 -6.03
C LEU A 4 15.66 13.78 -6.06
N ALA A 5 14.62 14.14 -6.81
CA ALA A 5 13.25 13.60 -6.71
C ALA A 5 13.11 12.13 -7.12
N ASN A 6 14.02 11.60 -7.96
CA ASN A 6 13.92 10.22 -8.42
C ASN A 6 14.34 9.20 -7.35
N GLY A 7 15.25 9.58 -6.43
CA GLY A 7 15.69 8.71 -5.34
C GLY A 7 14.59 8.46 -4.32
N ASP A 8 13.90 9.53 -3.94
CA ASP A 8 12.84 9.51 -2.93
C ASP A 8 11.64 8.69 -3.40
N LEU A 9 11.22 8.86 -4.65
CA LEU A 9 10.12 8.07 -5.22
C LEU A 9 10.48 6.59 -5.33
N ARG A 10 11.72 6.26 -5.73
CA ARG A 10 12.19 4.86 -5.75
C ARG A 10 12.17 4.26 -4.35
N HIS A 11 12.63 5.01 -3.34
CA HIS A 11 12.61 4.59 -1.95
C HIS A 11 11.17 4.36 -1.46
N LYS A 12 10.24 5.28 -1.75
CA LYS A 12 8.83 5.12 -1.39
C LYS A 12 8.15 3.92 -2.04
N ARG A 13 8.45 3.63 -3.31
CA ARG A 13 7.94 2.41 -3.97
C ARG A 13 8.43 1.13 -3.28
N ILE A 14 9.69 1.12 -2.81
CA ILE A 14 10.24 0.01 -2.02
C ILE A 14 9.47 -0.11 -0.69
N LEU A 15 9.24 1.00 0.01
CA LEU A 15 8.47 1.00 1.27
C LEU A 15 7.02 0.53 1.06
N ALA A 16 6.35 0.96 -0.01
CA ALA A 16 5.01 0.51 -0.36
C ALA A 16 4.95 -1.01 -0.62
N HIS A 17 5.93 -1.54 -1.36
CA HIS A 17 6.07 -2.99 -1.55
C HIS A 17 6.29 -3.73 -0.24
N GLN A 18 7.13 -3.21 0.65
CA GLN A 18 7.38 -3.80 1.96
C GLN A 18 6.13 -3.81 2.83
N ALA A 19 5.36 -2.71 2.85
CA ALA A 19 4.12 -2.61 3.60
C ALA A 19 3.08 -3.63 3.12
N LEU A 20 2.92 -3.80 1.79
CA LEU A 20 2.05 -4.83 1.22
C LEU A 20 2.51 -6.25 1.57
N ARG A 21 3.82 -6.52 1.52
CA ARG A 21 4.36 -7.83 1.93
C ARG A 21 4.09 -8.11 3.41
N GLN A 22 4.24 -7.11 4.28
CA GLN A 22 3.94 -7.25 5.70
C GLN A 22 2.44 -7.53 5.92
N LEU A 23 1.56 -6.81 5.21
CA LEU A 23 0.13 -7.08 5.26
C LEU A 23 -0.18 -8.50 4.81
N GLN A 24 0.38 -8.91 3.67
CA GLN A 24 0.24 -10.26 3.12
C GLN A 24 0.61 -11.32 4.16
N GLN A 25 1.77 -11.18 4.81
CA GLN A 25 2.23 -12.11 5.85
C GLN A 25 1.33 -12.08 7.09
N SER A 26 0.95 -10.89 7.56
CA SER A 26 0.11 -10.73 8.76
C SER A 26 -1.29 -11.33 8.62
N ARG A 27 -1.83 -11.33 7.40
CA ARG A 27 -3.17 -11.84 7.08
C ARG A 27 -3.12 -13.24 6.44
N ASN A 28 -1.93 -13.84 6.33
CA ASN A 28 -1.68 -15.13 5.71
C ASN A 28 -2.29 -15.24 4.29
N MET A 29 -2.14 -14.17 3.49
CA MET A 29 -2.68 -14.06 2.15
C MET A 29 -1.72 -14.60 1.10
N GLU A 30 -2.27 -15.17 0.04
CA GLU A 30 -1.56 -15.44 -1.20
C GLU A 30 -1.18 -14.14 -1.90
N LYS A 31 -0.18 -14.22 -2.79
CA LYS A 31 0.31 -13.05 -3.53
C LYS A 31 -0.80 -12.39 -4.34
N TRP A 32 -1.66 -13.16 -5.01
CA TRP A 32 -2.74 -12.61 -5.83
C TRP A 32 -3.83 -11.93 -4.97
N GLU A 33 -4.12 -12.47 -3.79
CA GLU A 33 -5.12 -11.91 -2.88
C GLU A 33 -4.75 -10.50 -2.40
N VAL A 34 -3.47 -10.26 -2.07
CA VAL A 34 -3.04 -8.93 -1.61
C VAL A 34 -3.10 -7.89 -2.73
N TYR A 35 -2.89 -8.30 -3.99
CA TYR A 35 -3.06 -7.41 -5.14
C TYR A 35 -4.54 -7.14 -5.47
N ILE A 36 -5.44 -8.11 -5.29
CA ILE A 36 -6.89 -7.86 -5.39
C ILE A 36 -7.37 -6.92 -4.28
N TRP A 37 -6.88 -7.13 -3.04
CA TRP A 37 -7.18 -6.22 -1.93
C TRP A 37 -6.72 -4.79 -2.23
N LEU A 38 -5.51 -4.63 -2.78
CA LEU A 38 -4.97 -3.34 -3.17
C LEU A 38 -5.82 -2.67 -4.25
N GLN A 39 -6.20 -3.42 -5.28
CA GLN A 39 -7.09 -2.97 -6.36
C GLN A 39 -8.42 -2.48 -5.79
N ALA A 40 -9.05 -3.26 -4.91
CA ALA A 40 -10.33 -2.90 -4.30
C ALA A 40 -10.23 -1.64 -3.41
N LYS A 41 -9.12 -1.45 -2.69
CA LYS A 41 -8.93 -0.28 -1.81
C LYS A 41 -8.63 1.02 -2.54
N LEU A 42 -7.95 0.95 -3.68
CA LEU A 42 -7.58 2.13 -4.47
C LEU A 42 -8.44 2.30 -5.73
N GLY A 43 -9.39 1.41 -6.00
CA GLY A 43 -10.21 1.43 -7.21
C GLY A 43 -9.39 1.22 -8.48
N LEU A 44 -8.31 0.44 -8.40
CA LEU A 44 -7.38 0.20 -9.51
C LEU A 44 -7.78 -1.06 -10.27
N ASN A 45 -7.52 -1.07 -11.58
CA ASN A 45 -7.50 -2.31 -12.35
C ASN A 45 -6.14 -3.03 -12.24
N GLU A 46 -6.03 -4.23 -12.82
CA GLU A 46 -4.82 -5.05 -12.77
C GLU A 46 -3.58 -4.33 -13.33
N HIS A 47 -3.72 -3.60 -14.43
CA HIS A 47 -2.63 -2.85 -15.07
C HIS A 47 -2.21 -1.64 -14.25
N GLN A 48 -3.13 -1.05 -13.50
CA GLN A 48 -2.88 0.09 -12.63
C GLN A 48 -2.29 -0.33 -11.28
N ALA A 49 -2.44 -1.59 -10.85
CA ALA A 49 -1.92 -2.10 -9.58
C ALA A 49 -0.41 -2.42 -9.61
N HIS A 50 0.35 -1.78 -10.51
CA HIS A 50 1.79 -1.87 -10.59
C HIS A 50 2.47 -0.75 -9.79
N ILE A 51 2.93 -1.07 -8.58
CA ILE A 51 3.60 -0.11 -7.67
C ILE A 51 4.82 0.57 -8.32
N GLY A 52 5.47 -0.10 -9.27
CA GLY A 52 6.55 0.49 -10.07
C GLY A 52 6.15 1.76 -10.86
N GLN A 53 4.85 1.98 -11.07
CA GLN A 53 4.29 3.16 -11.74
C GLN A 53 3.63 4.14 -10.77
N PHE A 54 3.60 3.84 -9.47
CA PHE A 54 2.89 4.68 -8.50
C PHE A 54 3.56 6.03 -8.35
N SER A 55 2.75 7.07 -8.17
CA SER A 55 3.22 8.39 -7.76
C SER A 55 3.61 8.38 -6.28
N ASP A 56 4.26 9.46 -5.85
CA ASP A 56 4.64 9.70 -4.46
C ASP A 56 3.45 9.55 -3.51
N TRP A 57 2.34 10.22 -3.85
CA TRP A 57 1.07 10.15 -3.11
C TRP A 57 0.47 8.73 -3.07
N MET A 58 0.48 8.01 -4.20
CA MET A 58 -0.04 6.63 -4.22
C MET A 58 0.79 5.70 -3.32
N CYS A 59 2.12 5.89 -3.28
CA CYS A 59 2.98 5.10 -2.40
C CYS A 59 2.65 5.36 -0.92
N ASP A 60 2.45 6.62 -0.54
CA ASP A 60 2.06 6.97 0.82
C ASP A 60 0.69 6.39 1.19
N GLU A 61 -0.26 6.41 0.26
CA GLU A 61 -1.59 5.85 0.47
C GLU A 61 -1.57 4.32 0.65
N VAL A 62 -0.75 3.59 -0.13
CA VAL A 62 -0.54 2.14 0.08
C VAL A 62 -0.01 1.88 1.50
N ILE A 63 1.01 2.61 1.91
CA ILE A 63 1.63 2.43 3.23
C ILE A 63 0.58 2.70 4.33
N ARG A 64 -0.22 3.75 4.17
CA ARG A 64 -1.31 4.09 5.09
C ARG A 64 -2.35 2.98 5.19
N LEU A 65 -2.83 2.47 4.05
CA LEU A 65 -3.81 1.39 3.98
C LEU A 65 -3.28 0.09 4.60
N CYS A 66 -2.04 -0.29 4.32
CA CYS A 66 -1.43 -1.49 4.89
C CYS A 66 -1.30 -1.39 6.41
N LYS A 67 -0.89 -0.23 6.94
CA LYS A 67 -0.83 0.01 8.39
C LYS A 67 -2.21 -0.05 9.05
N GLN A 68 -3.23 0.50 8.39
CA GLN A 68 -4.60 0.45 8.89
C GLN A 68 -5.15 -0.98 8.90
N ALA A 69 -4.81 -1.78 7.88
CA ALA A 69 -5.27 -3.15 7.76
C ALA A 69 -4.46 -4.16 8.59
N SER A 70 -3.24 -3.84 9.01
CA SER A 70 -2.44 -4.65 9.94
C SER A 70 -2.71 -4.32 11.41
N GLY A 71 -3.21 -3.12 11.71
CA GLY A 71 -3.70 -2.76 13.04
C GLY A 71 -5.01 -3.48 13.40
N PRO A 72 -5.39 -3.50 14.70
CA PRO A 72 -6.74 -3.88 15.08
C PRO A 72 -7.74 -2.99 14.33
N PRO A 73 -8.87 -3.53 13.82
CA PRO A 73 -9.82 -2.75 13.04
C PRO A 73 -10.21 -1.48 13.79
N ALA A 74 -9.87 -0.33 13.20
CA ALA A 74 -10.11 0.99 13.79
C ALA A 74 -11.62 1.30 13.95
N ASP A 75 -12.49 0.41 13.48
CA ASP A 75 -13.94 0.53 13.52
C ASP A 75 -14.56 0.13 14.87
N MET A 76 -13.77 -0.30 15.86
CA MET A 76 -14.23 -0.55 17.23
C MET A 76 -13.91 0.60 18.21
N LYS A 77 -14.11 1.85 17.78
CA LYS A 77 -14.04 3.01 18.68
C LYS A 77 -15.05 4.11 18.32
N ALA A 78 -16.34 3.80 18.39
CA ALA A 78 -17.43 4.78 18.45
C ALA A 78 -18.73 4.19 19.04
N ALA A 79 -18.64 3.42 20.12
CA ALA A 79 -19.80 3.03 20.92
C ALA A 79 -19.40 3.04 22.41
N ALA A 80 -19.43 4.24 23.00
CA ALA A 80 -19.47 4.46 24.43
C ALA A 80 -20.31 5.73 24.66
#